data_AF-A0A8X7P175-F1
#
_entry.id   AF-A0A8X7P175-F1
#
_cell.length_a   1.000
_cell.length_b   1.000
_cell.length_c   1.000
_cell.angle_alpha   90.00
_cell.angle_beta   90.00
_cell.angle_gamma   90.00
#
_symmetry.space_group_name_H-M   'P 1'
#
loop_
_entity.id
_entity.type
_entity.pdbx_description
1 polymer ?
#
loop_
_entity_poly.entity_id
_entity_poly.type
_entity_poly.pdbx_seq_one_letter_code
_entity_poly.pdbx_strand_id
1 'polypeptide(L)'
;MHNIPSTFNDDIIEDCRALIKWFTMCPFMVNSGLGPQVSETDNKTAHVLTSKTGSWYATNQFLLEVIFRERMKHYECLTNDSSLASAFYVPYYAGFDVSRHLWGYNTTVRDELGIKLAKWLRETRVEEDERSRPLLCSRTDRLGLQERFR
;
A
#
# COMPACT_ATOMS: atom_id res chain seq x y z
N MET A 1 10.29 -0.90 6.32
CA MET A 1 9.26 -1.64 5.56
C MET A 1 9.84 -3.00 5.27
N HIS A 2 9.14 -4.08 5.62
CA HIS A 2 9.67 -5.43 5.36
C HIS A 2 9.74 -5.69 3.86
N ASN A 3 10.87 -6.25 3.43
CA ASN A 3 10.96 -6.86 2.12
C ASN A 3 10.36 -8.27 2.20
N ILE A 4 9.18 -8.46 1.61
CA ILE A 4 8.44 -9.72 1.63
C ILE A 4 8.34 -10.28 0.21
N PRO A 5 8.20 -11.61 0.03
CA PRO A 5 7.97 -12.22 -1.27
C PRO A 5 6.80 -11.59 -2.04
N SER A 6 6.95 -11.43 -3.35
CA SER A 6 5.97 -10.76 -4.22
C SER A 6 4.60 -11.44 -4.24
N THR A 7 4.54 -12.74 -3.92
CA THR A 7 3.28 -13.49 -3.75
C THR A 7 2.32 -12.86 -2.75
N PHE A 8 2.84 -12.07 -1.80
CA PHE A 8 2.05 -11.35 -0.80
C PHE A 8 1.71 -9.91 -1.22
N ASN A 9 2.17 -9.42 -2.37
CA ASN A 9 1.79 -8.09 -2.87
C ASN A 9 1.68 -8.01 -4.38
N ASP A 10 2.78 -7.85 -5.09
CA ASP A 10 2.80 -7.51 -6.52
C ASP A 10 2.07 -8.58 -7.35
N ASP A 11 2.21 -9.87 -7.00
CA ASP A 11 1.51 -10.96 -7.68
C ASP A 11 -0.02 -10.94 -7.43
N ILE A 12 -0.47 -10.40 -6.29
CA ILE A 12 -1.92 -10.29 -5.97
C ILE A 12 -2.59 -9.36 -6.96
N ILE A 13 -1.91 -8.27 -7.33
CA ILE A 13 -2.45 -7.21 -8.17
C ILE A 13 -2.13 -7.37 -9.66
N GLU A 14 -1.39 -8.42 -10.04
CA GLU A 14 -1.03 -8.72 -11.42
C GLU A 14 -2.28 -8.86 -12.31
N ASP A 15 -3.32 -9.56 -11.82
CA ASP A 15 -4.64 -9.59 -12.46
C ASP A 15 -5.66 -8.72 -11.73
N CYS A 16 -5.54 -7.41 -11.92
CA CYS A 16 -6.45 -6.39 -11.38
C CYS A 16 -7.93 -6.57 -11.79
N ARG A 17 -8.27 -7.45 -12.75
CA ARG A 17 -9.66 -7.76 -13.11
C ARG A 17 -10.33 -8.72 -12.14
N ALA A 18 -9.56 -9.62 -11.50
CA ALA A 18 -10.09 -10.65 -10.61
C ALA A 18 -10.15 -10.21 -9.13
N LEU A 19 -9.69 -8.99 -8.81
CA LEU A 19 -9.60 -8.50 -7.42
C LEU A 19 -10.96 -8.28 -6.74
N ILE A 20 -11.97 -7.87 -7.51
CA ILE A 20 -13.32 -7.60 -7.00
C ILE A 20 -14.35 -8.19 -7.97
N LYS A 21 -15.37 -8.87 -7.43
CA LYS A 21 -16.41 -9.56 -8.22
C LYS A 21 -17.20 -8.62 -9.16
N TRP A 22 -17.42 -7.38 -8.74
CA TRP A 22 -18.43 -6.50 -9.33
C TRP A 22 -17.89 -5.58 -10.43
N PHE A 23 -16.61 -5.24 -10.38
CA PHE A 23 -15.99 -4.33 -11.33
C PHE A 23 -14.47 -4.55 -11.37
N THR A 24 -13.85 -4.15 -12.48
CA THR A 24 -12.40 -4.23 -12.62
C THR A 24 -11.70 -3.14 -11.82
N MET A 25 -10.63 -3.50 -11.10
CA MET A 25 -9.78 -2.53 -10.39
C MET A 25 -8.75 -1.86 -11.29
N CYS A 26 -8.50 -2.40 -12.48
CA CYS A 26 -7.41 -1.97 -13.36
C CYS A 26 -7.37 -0.46 -13.65
N PRO A 27 -8.50 0.24 -13.89
CA PRO A 27 -8.46 1.69 -14.12
C PRO A 27 -7.87 2.48 -12.95
N PHE A 28 -7.97 1.96 -11.72
CA PHE A 28 -7.53 2.63 -10.50
C PHE A 28 -6.08 2.31 -10.12
N MET A 29 -5.44 1.36 -10.80
CA MET A 29 -4.07 0.92 -10.48
C MET A 29 -2.99 1.90 -10.97
N VAL A 30 -3.35 2.81 -11.88
CA VAL A 30 -2.44 3.84 -12.40
C VAL A 30 -2.03 4.84 -11.32
N ASN A 31 -0.96 5.60 -11.57
CA ASN A 31 -0.41 6.59 -10.63
C ASN A 31 -0.21 6.00 -9.22
N SER A 32 0.34 4.79 -9.17
CA SER A 32 0.60 4.06 -7.92
C SER A 32 -0.62 3.91 -7.01
N GLY A 33 -1.77 3.61 -7.62
CA GLY A 33 -3.04 3.40 -6.92
C GLY A 33 -3.85 4.67 -6.66
N LEU A 34 -3.36 5.86 -7.04
CA LEU A 34 -4.18 7.08 -6.98
C LEU A 34 -5.29 7.07 -8.04
N GLY A 35 -5.17 6.25 -9.09
CA GLY A 35 -6.12 6.23 -10.20
C GLY A 35 -5.89 7.38 -11.19
N PRO A 36 -6.78 7.56 -12.17
CA PRO A 36 -6.60 8.57 -13.21
C PRO A 36 -6.72 9.98 -12.63
N GLN A 37 -5.96 10.90 -13.20
CA GLN A 37 -6.03 12.32 -12.83
C GLN A 37 -7.40 12.88 -13.23
N VAL A 38 -8.01 13.69 -12.35
CA VAL A 38 -9.29 14.34 -12.63
C VAL A 38 -9.06 15.48 -13.63
N SER A 39 -9.73 15.44 -14.77
CA SER A 39 -9.61 16.45 -15.83
C SER A 39 -10.68 17.55 -15.70
N GLU A 40 -10.39 18.76 -16.19
CA GLU A 40 -11.41 19.84 -16.27
C GLU A 40 -12.62 19.44 -17.15
N THR A 41 -12.41 18.51 -18.09
CA THR A 41 -13.44 17.99 -18.99
C THR A 41 -14.34 16.93 -18.36
N ASP A 42 -14.04 16.47 -17.14
CA ASP A 42 -14.93 15.59 -16.38
C ASP A 42 -16.09 16.40 -15.80
N ASN A 43 -17.10 16.61 -16.65
CA ASN A 43 -18.28 17.48 -16.50
C ASN A 43 -19.13 17.30 -15.20
N LYS A 44 -18.75 16.38 -14.30
CA LYS A 44 -19.50 16.05 -13.07
C LYS A 44 -18.85 16.57 -11.79
N THR A 45 -17.56 16.90 -11.80
CA THR A 45 -16.78 17.19 -10.57
C THR A 45 -15.81 18.37 -10.70
N ALA A 46 -15.51 18.81 -11.93
CA ALA A 46 -14.56 19.88 -12.22
C ALA A 46 -14.95 21.26 -11.64
N HIS A 47 -16.22 21.48 -11.27
CA HIS A 47 -16.66 22.76 -10.70
C HIS A 47 -16.33 22.94 -9.21
N VAL A 48 -16.03 21.87 -8.48
CA VAL A 48 -15.71 21.93 -7.04
C VAL A 48 -14.22 21.71 -6.78
N LEU A 49 -13.57 20.87 -7.59
CA LEU A 49 -12.14 20.59 -7.47
C LEU A 49 -11.37 21.47 -8.46
N THR A 50 -10.47 22.31 -7.96
CA THR A 50 -9.51 23.04 -8.82
C THR A 50 -8.53 22.06 -9.45
N SER A 51 -8.89 21.50 -10.59
CA SER A 51 -8.05 20.64 -11.44
C SER A 51 -6.88 21.38 -12.09
N LYS A 52 -6.85 22.73 -12.03
CA LYS A 52 -5.73 23.57 -12.50
C LYS A 52 -4.36 23.16 -11.95
N THR A 53 -4.30 22.61 -10.75
CA THR A 53 -3.04 22.18 -10.14
C THR A 53 -2.66 20.74 -10.51
N GLY A 54 -3.54 20.00 -11.18
CA GLY A 54 -3.36 18.58 -11.48
C GLY A 54 -3.24 17.69 -10.23
N SER A 55 -3.64 18.18 -9.06
CA SER A 55 -3.39 17.46 -7.79
C SER A 55 -4.48 16.47 -7.40
N TRP A 56 -5.55 16.37 -8.20
CA TRP A 56 -6.72 15.54 -7.92
C TRP A 56 -6.71 14.27 -8.76
N TYR A 57 -6.99 13.15 -8.12
CA TYR A 57 -7.09 11.84 -8.75
C TYR A 57 -8.41 11.17 -8.37
N ALA A 58 -8.99 10.41 -9.29
CA ALA A 58 -10.18 9.61 -9.07
C ALA A 58 -9.82 8.32 -8.31
N THR A 59 -9.38 8.49 -7.07
CA THR A 59 -8.93 7.40 -6.20
C THR A 59 -10.10 6.50 -5.83
N ASN A 60 -9.89 5.19 -5.94
CA ASN A 60 -10.86 4.20 -5.46
C ASN A 60 -10.58 3.87 -3.99
N GLN A 61 -11.65 3.76 -3.20
CA GLN A 61 -11.60 3.53 -1.74
C GLN A 61 -10.81 2.28 -1.31
N PHE A 62 -10.59 1.31 -2.21
CA PHE A 62 -9.88 0.06 -1.90
C PHE A 62 -8.36 0.12 -2.18
N LEU A 63 -7.80 1.26 -2.59
CA LEU A 63 -6.39 1.38 -3.01
C LEU A 63 -5.43 1.80 -1.89
N LEU A 64 -5.91 1.96 -0.66
CA LEU A 64 -5.09 2.49 0.43
C LEU A 64 -3.80 1.71 0.64
N GLU A 65 -3.82 0.37 0.58
CA GLU A 65 -2.63 -0.47 0.76
C GLU A 65 -1.58 -0.24 -0.34
N VAL A 66 -2.01 -0.05 -1.59
CA VAL A 66 -1.12 0.22 -2.74
C VAL A 66 -0.50 1.61 -2.61
N ILE A 67 -1.32 2.62 -2.33
CA ILE A 67 -0.88 4.02 -2.16
C ILE A 67 0.10 4.10 -0.99
N PHE A 68 -0.24 3.48 0.14
CA PHE A 68 0.60 3.51 1.33
C PHE A 68 1.92 2.80 1.08
N ARG A 69 1.91 1.61 0.45
CA ARG A 69 3.15 0.91 0.07
C ARG A 69 4.06 1.78 -0.79
N GLU A 70 3.51 2.43 -1.81
CA GLU A 70 4.31 3.30 -2.66
C GLU A 70 4.89 4.49 -1.89
N ARG A 71 4.07 5.17 -1.06
CA ARG A 71 4.57 6.26 -0.22
C ARG A 71 5.67 5.82 0.73
N MET A 72 5.55 4.61 1.30
CA MET A 72 6.57 4.06 2.19
C MET A 72 7.90 3.81 1.47
N LYS A 73 7.92 3.47 0.17
CA LYS A 73 9.18 3.30 -0.59
C LYS A 73 10.00 4.60 -0.67
N HIS A 74 9.33 5.75 -0.65
CA HIS A 74 9.96 7.08 -0.70
C HIS A 74 10.08 7.74 0.67
N TYR A 75 9.78 7.01 1.75
CA TYR A 75 9.84 7.55 3.10
C TYR A 75 11.28 7.58 3.61
N GLU A 76 11.78 8.78 3.90
CA GLU A 76 13.19 9.03 4.25
C GLU A 76 13.60 8.34 5.56
N CYS A 77 12.66 8.07 6.46
CA CYS A 77 12.91 7.53 7.80
C CYS A 77 12.73 6.00 7.89
N LEU A 78 13.04 5.28 6.81
CA LEU A 78 13.10 3.82 6.84
C LEU A 78 14.44 3.34 7.43
N THR A 79 14.37 2.34 8.30
CA THR A 79 15.53 1.65 8.85
C THR A 79 15.39 0.13 8.67
N ASN A 80 16.53 -0.53 8.45
CA ASN A 80 16.63 -1.99 8.48
C ASN A 80 16.96 -2.51 9.89
N ASP A 81 17.41 -1.64 10.79
CA ASP A 81 17.64 -1.96 12.20
C ASP A 81 16.32 -1.91 12.97
N SER A 82 15.87 -3.09 13.41
CA SER A 82 14.62 -3.29 14.14
C SER A 82 14.62 -2.62 15.52
N SER A 83 15.79 -2.44 16.14
CA SER A 83 15.93 -1.80 17.46
C SER A 83 15.67 -0.29 17.40
N LEU A 84 15.84 0.31 16.22
CA LEU A 84 15.63 1.73 15.95
C LEU A 84 14.24 2.01 15.36
N ALA A 85 13.56 0.97 14.88
CA ALA A 85 12.24 1.10 14.27
C ALA A 85 11.18 1.44 15.32
N SER A 86 10.40 2.50 15.08
CA SER A 86 9.22 2.82 15.92
C SER A 86 8.00 1.95 15.58
N ALA A 87 7.98 1.37 14.38
CA ALA A 87 6.92 0.48 13.91
C ALA A 87 7.42 -0.38 12.74
N PHE A 88 6.78 -1.53 12.55
CA PHE A 88 7.00 -2.40 11.41
C PHE A 88 5.84 -2.26 10.43
N TYR A 89 6.17 -2.14 9.14
CA TYR A 89 5.19 -2.16 8.06
C TYR A 89 5.43 -3.41 7.19
N VAL A 90 4.44 -4.29 7.15
CA VAL A 90 4.40 -5.48 6.29
C VAL A 90 3.54 -5.14 5.08
N PRO A 91 4.12 -5.01 3.87
CA PRO A 91 3.39 -4.57 2.68
C PRO A 91 2.62 -5.74 2.04
N TYR A 92 1.69 -6.33 2.78
CA TYR A 92 0.78 -7.38 2.29
C TYR A 92 -0.54 -6.74 1.87
N TYR A 93 -1.06 -7.10 0.68
CA TYR A 93 -2.34 -6.58 0.20
C TYR A 93 -3.51 -7.45 0.69
N ALA A 94 -3.75 -7.41 2.01
CA ALA A 94 -4.71 -8.27 2.69
C ALA A 94 -6.13 -8.07 2.17
N GLY A 95 -6.52 -6.82 1.91
CA GLY A 95 -7.85 -6.50 1.42
C GLY A 95 -8.13 -7.13 0.06
N PHE A 96 -7.15 -7.06 -0.85
CA PHE A 96 -7.27 -7.66 -2.18
C PHE A 96 -7.22 -9.18 -2.16
N ASP A 97 -6.38 -9.77 -1.31
CA ASP A 97 -6.31 -11.23 -1.16
C ASP A 97 -7.62 -11.83 -0.66
N VAL A 98 -8.25 -11.18 0.33
CA VAL A 98 -9.56 -11.59 0.82
C VAL A 98 -10.63 -11.35 -0.23
N SER A 99 -10.62 -10.17 -0.88
CA SER A 99 -11.67 -9.77 -1.82
C SER A 99 -11.81 -10.72 -3.01
N ARG A 100 -10.70 -11.16 -3.61
CA ARG A 100 -10.71 -12.11 -4.74
C ARG A 100 -11.26 -13.49 -4.37
N HIS A 101 -11.33 -13.82 -3.07
CA HIS A 101 -11.84 -15.09 -2.54
C HIS A 101 -13.06 -14.93 -1.63
N LEU A 102 -13.67 -13.75 -1.56
CA LEU A 102 -14.75 -13.49 -0.59
C LEU A 102 -16.05 -14.23 -0.96
N TRP A 103 -16.28 -14.47 -2.25
CA TRP A 103 -17.55 -15.00 -2.76
C TRP A 103 -17.36 -16.29 -3.54
N GLY A 104 -18.01 -17.38 -3.12
CA GLY A 104 -18.01 -18.65 -3.85
C GLY A 104 -16.75 -19.51 -3.65
N TYR A 105 -15.86 -19.12 -2.74
CA TYR A 105 -14.68 -19.90 -2.35
C TYR A 105 -14.84 -20.44 -0.92
N ASN A 106 -14.17 -21.57 -0.65
CA ASN A 106 -14.08 -22.10 0.70
C ASN A 106 -13.12 -21.25 1.55
N THR A 107 -13.36 -21.20 2.87
CA THR A 107 -12.52 -20.45 3.83
C THR A 107 -11.06 -20.87 3.79
N THR A 108 -10.78 -22.15 3.55
CA THR A 108 -9.42 -22.66 3.37
C THR A 108 -8.66 -21.94 2.27
N VAL A 109 -9.30 -21.68 1.11
CA VAL A 109 -8.67 -20.98 -0.02
C VAL A 109 -8.51 -19.50 0.31
N ARG A 110 -9.56 -18.87 0.88
CA ARG A 110 -9.55 -17.46 1.27
C ARG A 110 -8.43 -17.14 2.26
N ASP A 111 -8.19 -18.02 3.24
CA ASP A 111 -7.26 -17.76 4.34
C ASP A 111 -5.84 -18.28 4.07
N GLU A 112 -5.63 -19.03 2.98
CA GLU A 112 -4.39 -19.76 2.68
C GLU A 112 -3.16 -18.83 2.66
N LEU A 113 -3.24 -17.72 1.92
CA LEU A 113 -2.09 -16.85 1.71
C LEU A 113 -1.78 -16.01 2.96
N GLY A 114 -2.79 -15.58 3.73
CA GLY A 114 -2.60 -14.95 5.03
C GLY A 114 -1.91 -15.87 6.05
N ILE A 115 -2.29 -17.16 6.08
CA ILE A 115 -1.62 -18.18 6.90
C ILE A 115 -0.17 -18.39 6.46
N LYS A 116 0.08 -18.47 5.14
CA LYS A 116 1.43 -18.57 4.58
C LYS A 116 2.29 -17.38 4.97
N LEU A 117 1.74 -16.15 4.94
CA LEU A 117 2.45 -14.95 5.38
C LEU A 117 2.80 -15.02 6.86
N ALA A 118 1.86 -15.41 7.73
CA ALA A 118 2.11 -15.52 9.16
C ALA A 118 3.21 -16.56 9.47
N LYS A 119 3.19 -17.70 8.76
CA LYS A 119 4.24 -18.71 8.85
C LYS A 119 5.59 -18.15 8.37
N TRP A 120 5.61 -17.49 7.22
CA TRP A 120 6.81 -16.88 6.66
C TRP A 120 7.40 -15.86 7.64
N LEU A 121 6.61 -14.91 8.16
CA LEU A 121 7.06 -13.91 9.13
C LEU A 121 7.65 -14.51 10.41
N ARG A 122 7.08 -15.64 10.88
CA ARG A 122 7.61 -16.38 12.03
C ARG A 122 8.97 -17.01 11.75
N GLU A 123 9.17 -17.50 10.53
CA GLU A 123 10.39 -18.17 10.08
C GLU A 123 11.49 -17.16 9.69
N THR A 124 11.12 -15.98 9.20
CA THR A 124 12.06 -14.91 8.77
C THR A 124 12.70 -14.13 9.94
N ARG A 125 12.71 -14.69 11.15
CA ARG A 125 13.59 -14.17 12.22
C ARG A 125 14.96 -14.83 12.11
N VAL A 126 15.95 -14.06 11.64
CA VAL A 126 17.39 -14.02 12.00
C VAL A 126 18.21 -13.64 10.77
N GLU A 127 18.58 -12.36 10.69
CA GLU A 127 19.89 -11.86 10.25
C GLU A 127 19.93 -10.38 10.68
N GLU A 128 20.27 -10.17 11.95
CA GLU A 128 20.57 -8.85 12.51
C GLU A 128 21.99 -8.47 12.06
N ASP A 129 22.10 -7.70 10.98
CA ASP A 129 23.40 -7.12 10.58
C ASP A 129 23.68 -5.85 11.40
N GLU A 130 24.59 -5.98 12.35
CA GLU A 130 25.13 -4.92 13.25
C GLU A 130 25.97 -3.85 12.51
N ARG A 131 25.53 -3.36 11.34
CA ARG A 131 26.29 -2.31 10.66
C ARG A 131 25.44 -1.37 9.82
N SER A 132 24.67 -0.51 10.47
CA SER A 132 24.20 0.74 9.85
C SER A 132 23.94 1.79 10.93
N ARG A 133 24.79 2.82 10.98
CA ARG A 133 24.56 4.01 11.83
C ARG A 133 23.26 4.69 11.40
N PRO A 134 22.33 5.03 12.31
CA PRO A 134 21.09 5.69 11.91
C PRO A 134 21.32 7.12 11.44
N LEU A 135 20.68 7.44 10.31
CA LEU A 135 20.18 8.79 10.07
C LEU A 135 19.05 9.02 11.09
N LEU A 136 19.32 9.84 12.10
CA LEU A 136 18.33 10.24 13.10
C LEU A 136 17.20 11.03 12.42
N CYS A 137 16.05 10.41 12.20
CA CYS A 137 14.81 11.15 11.99
C CYS A 137 14.36 11.74 13.32
N SER A 138 14.43 13.06 13.42
CA SER A 138 14.17 13.78 14.66
C SER A 138 12.67 13.74 14.99
N ARG A 139 12.32 13.81 16.29
CA ARG A 139 10.91 13.95 16.72
C ARG A 139 10.22 15.19 16.13
N THR A 140 11.00 16.19 15.72
CA THR A 140 10.55 17.43 15.07
C THR A 140 10.04 17.23 13.64
N ASP A 141 10.48 16.19 12.94
CA ASP A 141 9.96 15.86 11.60
C ASP A 141 8.55 15.23 11.64
N ARG A 142 8.08 14.78 12.81
CA ARG A 142 6.69 14.32 13.01
C ARG A 142 5.67 15.43 12.81
N LEU A 143 6.03 16.68 13.07
CA LEU A 143 5.15 17.82 12.84
C LEU A 143 5.00 18.14 11.34
N GLY A 144 5.96 17.75 10.50
CA GLY A 144 5.89 17.94 9.05
C GLY A 144 4.82 17.11 8.34
N LEU A 145 4.31 16.04 8.97
CA LEU A 145 3.14 15.28 8.50
C LEU A 145 1.81 15.89 8.96
N GLN A 146 1.82 16.69 10.03
CA GLN A 146 0.63 17.38 10.53
C GLN A 146 0.47 18.77 9.88
N GLU A 147 1.56 19.41 9.48
CA GLU A 147 1.57 20.74 8.85
C GLU A 147 1.42 20.69 7.32
N ARG A 148 1.59 19.54 6.65
CA ARG A 148 1.34 19.38 5.20
C ARG A 148 -0.13 19.14 4.83
N PHE A 149 -1.03 19.16 5.80
CA PHE A 149 -2.48 19.04 5.64
C PHE A 149 -3.24 20.28 6.12
N ARG A 150 -2.61 21.46 6.07
CA ARG A 150 -3.29 22.74 6.27
C ARG A 150 -3.21 23.62 5.03
#